data_AF-A0AAJ1H983-F1
#
_entry.id   AF-A0AAJ1H983-F1
#
_cell.length_a   1.000
_cell.length_b   1.000
_cell.length_c   1.000
_cell.angle_alpha   90.00
_cell.angle_beta   90.00
_cell.angle_gamma   90.00
#
_symmetry.space_group_name_H-M   'P 1'
#
loop_
_entity.id
_entity.type
_entity.pdbx_description
1 polymer ?
#
loop_
_entity_poly.entity_id
_entity_poly.type
_entity_poly.pdbx_seq_one_letter_code
_entity_poly.pdbx_strand_id
1 'polypeptide(L)'
;MTTTAGSRRWCGAQDPADFSRWVADRAAGAGPHLVPVTRVGRCPQGHLVAEVLHPSTRALEDALDVLGTPTEGVAVTLTVPLLELAARARSGAVVLGAVPFDAVRVDEAGAIVVADRPPGASVACTERPSADPGADARATAPAAGVLSRATAAARAEAAAASSRVACTPPAHPIPSPRDLDGARQLVTAARSVWDRVDARSAVRSTLDPVLDAARDGDARTISDALDLVVGAAPPRPVRWSRPGLAFPDEEHVGVGRLPDDTTDAIDPVARVVRDLVERGIPLGRERRVPVRHVLVGTVVAGGLVTAATGLR
;
A
#
# COMPACT_ATOMS: atom_id res chain seq x y z
N MET A 1 9.94 17.95 -2.20
CA MET A 1 9.00 17.08 -2.95
C MET A 1 7.85 16.77 -2.00
N THR A 2 6.66 17.30 -2.26
CA THR A 2 5.48 17.16 -1.38
C THR A 2 4.80 15.82 -1.64
N THR A 3 4.95 14.86 -0.73
CA THR A 3 4.24 13.58 -0.75
C THR A 3 2.90 13.75 -0.02
N THR A 4 1.82 14.01 -0.76
CA THR A 4 0.48 14.04 -0.16
C THR A 4 -0.13 12.64 -0.18
N ALA A 5 -0.67 12.20 0.95
CA ALA A 5 -1.42 10.96 1.02
C ALA A 5 -2.60 11.00 0.03
N GLY A 6 -2.77 9.92 -0.74
CA GLY A 6 -3.80 9.81 -1.77
C GLY A 6 -4.67 8.58 -1.57
N SER A 7 -5.82 8.53 -2.23
CA SER A 7 -6.57 7.28 -2.37
C SER A 7 -6.55 6.80 -3.81
N ARG A 8 -6.51 5.48 -4.00
CA ARG A 8 -6.56 4.84 -5.31
C ARG A 8 -7.70 3.84 -5.33
N ARG A 9 -8.43 3.81 -6.44
CA ARG A 9 -9.54 2.86 -6.65
C ARG A 9 -9.13 1.76 -7.61
N TRP A 10 -9.56 0.56 -7.29
CA TRP A 10 -9.44 -0.62 -8.13
C TRP A 10 -10.84 -1.18 -8.42
N CYS A 11 -11.10 -1.55 -9.66
CA CYS A 11 -12.37 -2.03 -10.15
C CYS A 11 -12.19 -3.27 -11.03
N GLY A 12 -13.17 -4.18 -11.01
CA GLY A 12 -13.34 -5.20 -12.05
C GLY A 12 -12.16 -6.15 -12.19
N ALA A 13 -12.03 -7.11 -11.27
CA ALA A 13 -11.14 -8.25 -11.47
C ALA A 13 -11.69 -9.26 -12.46
N GLN A 14 -10.79 -9.98 -13.13
CA GLN A 14 -11.12 -11.14 -13.96
C GLN A 14 -11.78 -12.26 -13.15
N ASP A 15 -11.34 -12.47 -11.90
CA ASP A 15 -11.97 -13.36 -10.93
C ASP A 15 -12.43 -12.58 -9.68
N PRO A 16 -13.75 -12.46 -9.44
CA PRO A 16 -14.28 -11.83 -8.24
C PRO A 16 -13.86 -12.50 -6.92
N ALA A 17 -13.58 -13.81 -6.92
CA ALA A 17 -13.17 -14.52 -5.71
C ALA A 17 -11.76 -14.11 -5.27
N ASP A 18 -10.82 -14.02 -6.21
CA ASP A 18 -9.45 -13.59 -5.93
C ASP A 18 -9.38 -12.13 -5.47
N PHE A 19 -10.17 -11.25 -6.09
CA PHE A 19 -10.30 -9.86 -5.62
C PHE A 19 -10.89 -9.80 -4.20
N SER A 20 -11.88 -10.64 -3.89
CA SER A 20 -12.51 -10.66 -2.57
C SER A 20 -11.53 -11.16 -1.50
N ARG A 21 -10.70 -12.17 -1.78
CA ARG A 21 -9.61 -12.61 -0.89
C ARG A 21 -8.57 -11.49 -0.68
N TRP A 22 -8.14 -10.85 -1.77
CA TRP A 22 -7.22 -9.71 -1.71
C TRP A 22 -7.76 -8.57 -0.85
N VAL A 23 -9.07 -8.25 -0.96
CA VAL A 23 -9.73 -7.26 -0.11
C VAL A 23 -9.76 -7.72 1.35
N ALA A 24 -10.13 -8.98 1.60
CA ALA A 24 -10.24 -9.54 2.95
C ALA A 24 -8.90 -9.47 3.69
N ASP A 25 -7.79 -9.83 3.03
CA ASP A 25 -6.46 -9.78 3.63
C ASP A 25 -6.08 -8.34 4.07
N ARG A 26 -6.39 -7.34 3.25
CA ARG A 26 -6.11 -5.92 3.59
C ARG A 26 -7.06 -5.37 4.65
N ALA A 27 -8.32 -5.79 4.63
CA ALA A 27 -9.31 -5.36 5.61
C ALA A 27 -9.08 -6.00 6.99
N ALA A 28 -8.60 -7.24 7.04
CA ALA A 28 -8.25 -7.95 8.27
C ALA A 28 -6.92 -7.49 8.88
N GLY A 29 -6.19 -6.59 8.22
CA GLY A 29 -4.88 -6.14 8.67
C GLY A 29 -3.82 -7.24 8.56
N ALA A 30 -3.82 -8.03 7.48
CA ALA A 30 -2.88 -9.12 7.26
C ALA A 30 -1.40 -8.70 7.33
N GLY A 31 -1.07 -7.42 7.39
CA GLY A 31 0.22 -6.94 7.87
C GLY A 31 0.29 -5.41 7.79
N PRO A 32 1.15 -4.76 8.59
CA PRO A 32 1.30 -3.29 8.56
C PRO A 32 1.95 -2.80 7.26
N HIS A 33 2.49 -3.71 6.44
CA HIS A 33 3.27 -3.40 5.24
C HIS A 33 2.45 -3.43 3.94
N LEU A 34 1.15 -3.72 4.00
CA LEU A 34 0.25 -3.62 2.85
C LEU A 34 -0.59 -2.35 2.94
N VAL A 35 -0.88 -1.72 1.79
CA VAL A 35 -1.82 -0.59 1.76
C VAL A 35 -3.20 -1.02 2.26
N PRO A 36 -3.79 -0.30 3.23
CA PRO A 36 -5.08 -0.69 3.78
C PRO A 36 -6.21 -0.35 2.82
N VAL A 37 -7.20 -1.24 2.74
CA VAL A 37 -8.47 -0.98 2.07
C VAL A 37 -9.33 -0.14 3.01
N THR A 38 -9.76 1.03 2.55
CA THR A 38 -10.57 1.97 3.34
C THR A 38 -12.05 1.87 3.03
N ARG A 39 -12.41 1.50 1.79
CA ARG A 39 -13.80 1.33 1.35
C ARG A 39 -13.91 0.20 0.34
N VAL A 40 -15.03 -0.50 0.39
CA VAL A 40 -15.41 -1.54 -0.57
C VAL A 40 -16.84 -1.24 -1.03
N GLY A 41 -17.11 -1.42 -2.31
CA GLY A 41 -18.42 -1.16 -2.89
C GLY A 41 -18.60 -1.80 -4.26
N ARG A 42 -19.55 -1.29 -5.04
CA ARG A 42 -19.76 -1.70 -6.43
C ARG A 42 -19.69 -0.50 -7.36
N CYS A 43 -19.15 -0.70 -8.56
CA CYS A 43 -19.25 0.30 -9.62
C CYS A 43 -20.66 0.25 -10.29
N PRO A 44 -21.01 1.23 -11.13
CA PRO A 44 -22.27 1.21 -11.88
C PRO A 44 -22.48 -0.03 -12.75
N GLN A 45 -21.39 -0.69 -13.18
CA GLN A 45 -21.44 -1.95 -13.95
C GLN A 45 -21.62 -3.20 -13.06
N GLY A 46 -21.74 -3.02 -11.74
CA GLY A 46 -21.96 -4.10 -10.77
C GLY A 46 -20.68 -4.81 -10.28
N HIS A 47 -19.51 -4.46 -10.80
CA HIS A 47 -18.23 -5.04 -10.36
C HIS A 47 -17.85 -4.60 -8.96
N LEU A 48 -17.11 -5.46 -8.25
CA LEU A 48 -16.52 -5.14 -6.95
C LEU A 48 -15.46 -4.04 -7.11
N VAL A 49 -15.48 -3.07 -6.19
CA VAL A 49 -14.55 -1.93 -6.13
C VAL A 49 -13.93 -1.87 -4.75
N ALA A 50 -12.62 -1.63 -4.69
CA ALA A 50 -11.90 -1.33 -3.47
C ALA A 50 -11.16 0.01 -3.59
N GLU A 51 -11.28 0.84 -2.56
CA GLU A 51 -10.48 2.06 -2.38
C GLU A 51 -9.39 1.77 -1.35
N VAL A 52 -8.13 2.06 -1.71
CA VAL A 52 -6.97 1.88 -0.86
C VAL A 52 -6.31 3.21 -0.52
N LEU A 53 -5.84 3.34 0.72
CA LEU A 53 -5.07 4.49 1.17
C LEU A 53 -3.61 4.33 0.76
N HIS A 54 -3.08 5.31 0.04
CA HIS A 54 -1.66 5.42 -0.26
C HIS A 54 -1.03 6.45 0.69
N PRO A 55 -0.30 6.01 1.72
CA PRO A 55 0.38 6.92 2.62
C PRO A 55 1.48 7.69 1.90
N SER A 56 1.82 8.86 2.43
CA SER A 56 2.95 9.68 1.98
C SER A 56 4.25 8.87 2.07
N THR A 57 4.68 8.34 0.94
CA THR A 57 5.81 7.43 0.81
C THR A 57 6.63 7.79 -0.44
N ARG A 58 7.89 7.36 -0.47
CA ARG A 58 8.80 7.43 -1.61
C ARG A 58 9.02 6.04 -2.20
N ALA A 59 9.27 5.93 -3.51
CA ALA A 59 9.61 4.63 -4.08
C ALA A 59 10.90 4.08 -3.42
N LEU A 60 11.03 2.76 -3.32
CA LEU A 60 12.22 2.14 -2.71
C LEU A 60 13.51 2.54 -3.44
N GLU A 61 13.46 2.63 -4.77
CA GLU A 61 14.60 3.09 -5.58
C GLU A 61 15.05 4.50 -5.17
N ASP A 62 14.12 5.46 -5.17
CA ASP A 62 14.38 6.83 -4.73
C ASP A 62 14.90 6.89 -3.27
N ALA A 63 14.35 6.05 -2.40
CA ALA A 63 14.79 5.94 -1.01
C ALA A 63 16.26 5.49 -0.91
N LEU A 64 16.63 4.48 -1.69
CA LEU A 64 18.00 3.97 -1.74
C LEU A 64 18.96 5.00 -2.33
N ASP A 65 18.53 5.81 -3.29
CA ASP A 65 19.35 6.90 -3.84
C ASP A 65 19.61 8.01 -2.83
N VAL A 66 18.61 8.32 -1.99
CA VAL A 66 18.79 9.25 -0.87
C VAL A 66 19.76 8.68 0.17
N LEU A 67 19.59 7.40 0.54
CA LEU A 67 20.42 6.72 1.54
C LEU A 67 21.87 6.47 1.07
N GLY A 68 22.09 6.28 -0.23
CA GLY A 68 23.39 5.92 -0.78
C GLY A 68 23.73 4.46 -0.45
N THR A 69 24.74 4.25 0.39
CA THR A 69 25.20 2.92 0.85
C THR A 69 24.63 2.63 2.24
N PRO A 70 23.49 1.90 2.36
CA PRO A 70 22.93 1.56 3.65
C PRO A 70 23.89 0.65 4.44
N THR A 71 23.92 0.85 5.77
CA THR A 71 24.53 -0.12 6.68
C THR A 71 23.75 -1.43 6.67
N GLU A 72 24.39 -2.53 7.04
CA GLU A 72 23.74 -3.85 7.16
C GLU A 72 22.48 -3.79 8.02
N GLY A 73 22.52 -3.13 9.18
CA GLY A 73 21.34 -3.00 10.05
C GLY A 73 20.19 -2.18 9.44
N VAL A 74 20.48 -1.20 8.58
CA VAL A 74 19.44 -0.49 7.81
C VAL A 74 18.88 -1.40 6.70
N ALA A 75 19.74 -2.17 6.03
CA ALA A 75 19.31 -3.14 5.04
C ALA A 75 18.40 -4.22 5.67
N VAL A 76 18.72 -4.73 6.86
CA VAL A 76 17.84 -5.63 7.63
C VAL A 76 16.48 -5.00 7.87
N THR A 77 16.43 -3.76 8.38
CA THR A 77 15.16 -3.04 8.61
C THR A 77 14.30 -2.93 7.36
N LEU A 78 14.91 -2.66 6.20
CA LEU A 78 14.19 -2.50 4.94
C LEU A 78 13.79 -3.84 4.29
N THR A 79 14.53 -4.92 4.54
CA THR A 79 14.34 -6.20 3.83
C THR A 79 13.52 -7.22 4.59
N VAL A 80 13.53 -7.21 5.93
CA VAL A 80 12.72 -8.12 6.75
C VAL A 80 11.22 -8.06 6.38
N PRO A 81 10.57 -6.88 6.32
CA PRO A 81 9.16 -6.77 5.91
C PRO A 81 8.86 -7.36 4.53
N LEU A 82 9.81 -7.23 3.59
CA LEU A 82 9.64 -7.72 2.22
C LEU A 82 9.67 -9.25 2.19
N LEU A 83 10.61 -9.86 2.91
CA LEU A 83 10.77 -11.32 2.96
C LEU A 83 9.66 -11.98 3.79
N GLU A 84 9.23 -11.38 4.90
CA GLU A 84 8.07 -11.85 5.66
C GLU A 84 6.80 -11.89 4.80
N LEU A 85 6.53 -10.81 4.07
CA LEU A 85 5.37 -10.73 3.19
C LEU A 85 5.48 -11.73 2.02
N ALA A 86 6.67 -11.91 1.45
CA ALA A 86 6.92 -12.88 0.40
C ALA A 86 6.72 -14.34 0.87
N ALA A 87 7.22 -14.70 2.06
CA ALA A 87 7.04 -16.02 2.65
C ALA A 87 5.56 -16.33 2.93
N ARG A 88 4.82 -15.33 3.44
CA ARG A 88 3.37 -15.44 3.65
C ARG A 88 2.61 -15.61 2.35
N ALA A 89 3.03 -14.93 1.29
CA ALA A 89 2.42 -15.08 -0.03
C ALA A 89 2.68 -16.47 -0.62
N ARG A 90 3.91 -16.98 -0.54
CA ARG A 90 4.27 -18.32 -1.01
C ARG A 90 3.58 -19.45 -0.25
N SER A 91 3.29 -19.24 1.03
CA SER A 91 2.53 -20.20 1.86
C SER A 91 1.02 -20.11 1.66
N GLY A 92 0.52 -19.14 0.89
CA GLY A 92 -0.91 -18.90 0.69
C GLY A 92 -1.60 -18.22 1.87
N ALA A 93 -0.84 -17.72 2.85
CA ALA A 93 -1.36 -17.00 4.01
C ALA A 93 -1.79 -15.56 3.70
N VAL A 94 -1.42 -15.03 2.53
CA VAL A 94 -1.88 -13.74 2.00
C VAL A 94 -1.89 -13.78 0.48
N VAL A 95 -2.91 -13.17 -0.13
CA VAL A 95 -3.00 -12.97 -1.57
C VAL A 95 -2.30 -11.67 -1.94
N LEU A 96 -1.15 -11.80 -2.61
CA LEU A 96 -0.49 -10.71 -3.32
C LEU A 96 -0.96 -10.69 -4.77
N GLY A 97 -1.29 -9.49 -5.23
CA GLY A 97 -1.46 -9.24 -6.65
C GLY A 97 -0.14 -8.84 -7.32
N ALA A 98 -0.23 -8.08 -8.40
CA ALA A 98 0.94 -7.64 -9.14
C ALA A 98 1.69 -6.55 -8.36
N VAL A 99 2.96 -6.80 -8.03
CA VAL A 99 3.84 -5.86 -7.32
C VAL A 99 4.90 -5.34 -8.30
N PRO A 100 4.68 -4.23 -9.02
CA PRO A 100 5.77 -3.58 -9.73
C PRO A 100 6.76 -2.99 -8.72
N PHE A 101 8.00 -2.78 -9.12
CA PHE A 101 9.06 -2.36 -8.20
C PHE A 101 8.76 -0.99 -7.55
N ASP A 102 8.14 -0.07 -8.30
CA ASP A 102 7.69 1.25 -7.84
C ASP A 102 6.52 1.19 -6.84
N ALA A 103 5.84 0.04 -6.73
CA ALA A 103 4.82 -0.21 -5.70
C ALA A 103 5.42 -0.60 -4.36
N VAL A 104 6.73 -0.89 -4.28
CA VAL A 104 7.45 -1.03 -3.00
C VAL A 104 7.95 0.35 -2.59
N ARG A 105 7.42 0.85 -1.48
CA ARG A 105 7.63 2.24 -1.04
C ARG A 105 8.11 2.27 0.41
N VAL A 106 8.76 3.37 0.77
CA VAL A 106 9.26 3.62 2.13
C VAL A 106 8.63 4.92 2.65
N ASP A 107 8.13 4.90 3.87
CA ASP A 107 7.61 6.12 4.52
C ASP A 107 8.72 6.94 5.19
N GLU A 108 8.37 8.09 5.78
CA GLU A 108 9.33 8.94 6.49
C GLU A 108 9.92 8.30 7.77
N ALA A 109 9.30 7.25 8.31
CA ALA A 109 9.84 6.50 9.44
C ALA A 109 10.79 5.37 9.01
N GLY A 110 10.88 5.08 7.71
CA GLY A 110 11.64 3.94 7.19
C GLY A 110 10.84 2.64 7.10
N ALA A 111 9.52 2.69 7.30
CA ALA A 111 8.66 1.53 7.17
C ALA A 111 8.34 1.23 5.71
N ILE A 112 8.41 -0.06 5.37
CA ILE A 112 8.02 -0.56 4.05
C ILE A 112 6.51 -0.59 3.92
N VAL A 113 6.02 -0.07 2.80
CA VAL A 113 4.62 -0.13 2.37
C VAL A 113 4.56 -0.64 0.93
N VAL A 114 3.77 -1.68 0.71
CA VAL A 114 3.59 -2.34 -0.59
C VAL A 114 2.19 -2.04 -1.11
N ALA A 115 2.14 -1.38 -2.27
CA ALA A 115 0.92 -0.94 -2.95
C ALA A 115 0.61 -1.84 -4.16
N ASP A 116 0.40 -3.12 -3.92
CA ASP A 116 0.16 -4.09 -4.98
C ASP A 116 -1.19 -3.87 -5.69
N ARG A 117 -1.24 -4.26 -6.97
CA ARG A 117 -2.46 -4.21 -7.77
C ARG A 117 -3.24 -5.52 -7.57
N PRO A 118 -4.53 -5.48 -7.20
CA PRO A 118 -5.33 -6.69 -7.07
C PRO A 118 -5.30 -7.52 -8.38
N PRO A 119 -5.29 -8.87 -8.29
CA PRO A 119 -5.27 -9.74 -9.45
C PRO A 119 -6.39 -9.39 -10.45
N GLY A 120 -5.99 -9.16 -11.72
CA GLY A 120 -6.92 -8.88 -12.82
C GLY A 120 -7.70 -7.57 -12.74
N ALA A 121 -7.44 -6.70 -11.75
CA ALA A 121 -8.19 -5.45 -11.56
C ALA A 121 -7.63 -4.28 -12.39
N SER A 122 -8.52 -3.34 -12.75
CA SER A 122 -8.19 -2.09 -13.43
C SER A 122 -8.39 -0.86 -12.52
N VAL A 123 -7.78 0.27 -12.88
CA VAL A 123 -7.90 1.54 -12.12
C VAL A 123 -9.23 2.25 -12.39
N ALA A 124 -9.89 1.94 -13.52
CA ALA A 124 -11.14 2.55 -13.91
C ALA A 124 -12.09 1.47 -14.43
N CYS A 125 -13.31 1.46 -13.91
CA CYS A 125 -14.42 0.92 -14.65
C CYS A 125 -14.84 2.00 -15.64
N THR A 126 -14.41 1.86 -16.90
CA THR A 126 -14.92 2.70 -17.97
C THR A 126 -16.43 2.52 -18.02
N GLU A 127 -17.17 3.62 -17.87
CA GLU A 127 -18.55 3.66 -18.30
C GLU A 127 -18.56 3.18 -19.75
N ARG A 128 -19.38 2.16 -20.05
CA ARG A 128 -19.77 1.98 -21.45
C ARG A 128 -20.34 3.34 -21.88
N PRO A 129 -19.89 3.93 -22.99
CA PRO A 129 -20.67 5.01 -23.58
C PRO A 129 -22.07 4.43 -23.76
N SER A 130 -23.01 4.99 -22.99
CA SER A 130 -24.43 4.80 -23.21
C SER A 130 -24.63 5.01 -24.71
N ALA A 131 -25.13 4.00 -25.43
CA ALA A 131 -25.67 4.25 -26.74
C ALA A 131 -26.72 5.34 -26.55
N ASP A 132 -26.44 6.53 -27.09
CA ASP A 132 -27.29 7.71 -26.94
C ASP A 132 -28.75 7.37 -27.27
N PRO A 133 -29.71 7.65 -26.38
CA PRO A 133 -31.12 7.73 -26.77
C PRO A 133 -31.32 9.12 -27.41
N GLY A 134 -30.76 9.31 -28.61
CA GLY A 134 -30.56 10.66 -29.14
C GLY A 134 -30.46 10.78 -30.65
N ALA A 135 -31.08 9.88 -31.41
CA ALA A 135 -31.29 10.07 -32.85
C ALA A 135 -32.64 9.44 -33.23
N ASP A 136 -33.72 10.21 -33.05
CA ASP A 136 -34.86 10.30 -33.98
C ASP A 136 -36.01 11.06 -33.32
N ALA A 137 -35.80 12.36 -33.14
CA ALA A 137 -36.88 13.33 -32.91
C ALA A 137 -36.84 14.37 -34.04
N ARG A 138 -37.33 13.97 -35.23
CA ARG A 138 -38.10 14.76 -36.21
C ARG A 138 -37.95 14.19 -37.63
N ALA A 139 -38.91 13.36 -38.03
CA ALA A 139 -39.38 13.34 -39.41
C ALA A 139 -40.82 12.80 -39.45
N THR A 140 -41.72 13.75 -39.68
CA THR A 140 -43.09 13.67 -40.19
C THR A 140 -43.46 12.35 -40.91
N ALA A 141 -44.55 11.71 -40.46
CA ALA A 141 -45.28 10.67 -41.22
C ALA A 141 -45.88 11.27 -42.52
N PRO A 142 -46.23 10.51 -43.58
CA PRO A 142 -47.13 9.35 -43.49
C PRO A 142 -46.86 8.14 -44.40
N ALA A 143 -47.50 7.03 -44.00
CA ALA A 143 -48.07 5.92 -44.80
C ALA A 143 -47.16 5.07 -45.71
N ALA A 144 -47.01 3.79 -45.35
CA ALA A 144 -47.55 2.63 -46.09
C ALA A 144 -46.97 1.34 -45.48
N GLY A 145 -47.81 0.31 -45.37
CA GLY A 145 -47.46 -0.95 -44.71
C GLY A 145 -46.33 -1.72 -45.38
N VAL A 146 -45.72 -2.61 -44.61
CA VAL A 146 -45.47 -4.02 -44.94
C VAL A 146 -45.00 -4.69 -43.65
N LEU A 147 -45.68 -5.76 -43.28
CA LEU A 147 -45.31 -6.66 -42.18
C LEU A 147 -43.96 -7.32 -42.50
N SER A 148 -42.86 -6.87 -41.88
CA SER A 148 -41.61 -7.63 -41.87
C SER A 148 -41.43 -8.28 -40.51
N ARG A 149 -41.94 -9.51 -40.43
CA ARG A 149 -41.80 -10.43 -39.30
C ARG A 149 -40.35 -10.92 -39.26
N ALA A 150 -39.46 -10.15 -38.63
CA ALA A 150 -38.11 -10.61 -38.32
C ALA A 150 -38.23 -11.83 -37.39
N THR A 151 -37.81 -12.99 -37.90
CA THR A 151 -37.89 -14.27 -37.20
C THR A 151 -36.97 -14.27 -35.98
N ALA A 152 -37.32 -15.05 -34.95
CA ALA A 152 -36.48 -15.23 -33.77
C ALA A 152 -35.06 -15.72 -34.11
N ALA A 153 -34.89 -16.37 -35.27
CA ALA A 153 -33.58 -16.74 -35.82
C ALA A 153 -32.71 -15.52 -36.18
N ALA A 154 -33.28 -14.47 -36.79
CA ALA A 154 -32.53 -13.24 -37.10
C ALA A 154 -32.16 -12.44 -35.83
N ARG A 155 -32.97 -12.52 -34.76
CA ARG A 155 -32.60 -11.97 -33.44
C ARG A 155 -31.53 -12.80 -32.74
N ALA A 156 -31.53 -14.12 -32.91
CA ALA A 156 -30.50 -15.00 -32.36
C ALA A 156 -29.16 -14.85 -33.10
N GLU A 157 -29.18 -14.66 -34.42
CA GLU A 157 -27.98 -14.34 -35.21
C GLU A 157 -27.48 -12.91 -34.94
N ALA A 158 -28.34 -11.93 -34.75
CA ALA A 158 -27.92 -10.59 -34.31
C ALA A 158 -27.39 -10.58 -32.87
N ALA A 159 -27.92 -11.43 -31.97
CA ALA A 159 -27.38 -11.63 -30.62
C ALA A 159 -26.05 -12.41 -30.64
N ALA A 160 -25.89 -13.38 -31.54
CA ALA A 160 -24.64 -14.11 -31.74
C ALA A 160 -23.57 -13.27 -32.48
N ALA A 161 -23.98 -12.35 -33.35
CA ALA A 161 -23.11 -11.38 -34.02
C ALA A 161 -22.71 -10.23 -33.10
N SER A 162 -23.63 -9.72 -32.25
CA SER A 162 -23.30 -8.81 -31.13
C SER A 162 -22.43 -9.48 -30.07
N SER A 163 -22.48 -10.80 -29.94
CA SER A 163 -21.58 -11.56 -29.07
C SER A 163 -20.18 -11.77 -29.65
N ARG A 164 -19.92 -11.33 -30.90
CA ARG A 164 -18.61 -11.45 -31.57
C ARG A 164 -18.06 -10.11 -32.07
N VAL A 165 -18.55 -8.99 -31.56
CA VAL A 165 -17.81 -7.73 -31.68
C VAL A 165 -16.70 -7.77 -30.64
N ALA A 166 -15.60 -8.38 -31.04
CA ALA A 166 -14.33 -8.32 -30.35
C ALA A 166 -14.05 -6.86 -30.00
N CYS A 167 -13.93 -6.59 -28.70
CA CYS A 167 -13.30 -5.38 -28.22
C CYS A 167 -11.92 -5.32 -28.85
N THR A 168 -11.73 -4.46 -29.85
CA THR A 168 -10.40 -4.01 -30.23
C THR A 168 -9.83 -3.33 -28.99
N PRO A 169 -8.84 -3.91 -28.31
CA PRO A 169 -8.26 -3.28 -27.14
C PRO A 169 -7.54 -2.01 -27.60
N PRO A 170 -7.56 -0.89 -26.84
CA PRO A 170 -6.51 0.09 -27.01
C PRO A 170 -5.18 -0.64 -26.80
N ALA A 171 -4.23 -0.43 -27.71
CA ALA A 171 -2.97 -1.16 -27.78
C ALA A 171 -2.19 -1.03 -26.45
N HIS A 172 -2.36 -2.03 -25.58
CA HIS A 172 -1.34 -2.85 -24.93
C HIS A 172 -2.00 -3.98 -24.11
N PRO A 173 -2.33 -5.13 -24.72
CA PRO A 173 -2.28 -6.41 -24.01
C PRO A 173 -0.80 -6.83 -23.96
N ILE A 174 -0.22 -7.39 -22.90
CA ILE A 174 -0.64 -8.48 -22.03
C ILE A 174 0.16 -8.31 -20.72
N PRO A 175 -0.34 -8.75 -19.56
CA PRO A 175 0.44 -9.82 -18.93
C PRO A 175 -0.56 -10.86 -18.30
N SER A 176 -0.52 -12.11 -18.80
CA SER A 176 -1.07 -13.34 -18.17
C SER A 176 0.05 -14.41 -18.23
N PRO A 177 0.25 -15.38 -17.30
CA PRO A 177 -0.44 -15.73 -16.05
C PRO A 177 0.49 -15.64 -14.80
N ARG A 178 1.57 -14.86 -14.89
CA ARG A 178 2.74 -14.80 -13.97
C ARG A 178 3.15 -13.38 -13.65
N ASP A 179 2.21 -12.46 -13.83
CA ASP A 179 2.53 -11.07 -14.12
C ASP A 179 2.74 -10.31 -12.86
N LEU A 180 4.04 -10.38 -12.52
CA LEU A 180 4.66 -9.96 -11.30
C LEU A 180 4.17 -10.83 -10.15
N ASP A 181 4.60 -12.10 -10.15
CA ASP A 181 4.68 -12.92 -8.94
C ASP A 181 5.15 -12.03 -7.77
N GLY A 182 4.19 -11.59 -6.95
CA GLY A 182 4.41 -10.51 -6.00
C GLY A 182 5.50 -10.91 -5.00
N ALA A 183 5.52 -12.19 -4.60
CA ALA A 183 6.56 -12.73 -3.73
C ALA A 183 7.95 -12.62 -4.38
N ARG A 184 8.08 -13.05 -5.64
CA ARG A 184 9.34 -12.92 -6.40
C ARG A 184 9.80 -11.46 -6.51
N GLN A 185 8.88 -10.52 -6.73
CA GLN A 185 9.21 -9.10 -6.82
C GLN A 185 9.61 -8.51 -5.47
N LEU A 186 8.99 -8.93 -4.37
CA LEU A 186 9.41 -8.53 -3.02
C LEU A 186 10.82 -9.06 -2.67
N VAL A 187 11.15 -10.30 -3.05
CA VAL A 187 12.51 -10.84 -2.89
C VAL A 187 13.50 -10.08 -3.78
N THR A 188 13.10 -9.70 -4.99
CA THR A 188 13.93 -8.88 -5.88
C THR A 188 14.16 -7.48 -5.31
N ALA A 189 13.14 -6.86 -4.71
CA ALA A 189 13.26 -5.62 -3.97
C ALA A 189 14.22 -5.76 -2.79
N ALA A 190 14.11 -6.84 -2.00
CA ALA A 190 15.04 -7.12 -0.91
C ALA A 190 16.49 -7.26 -1.42
N ARG A 191 16.71 -8.00 -2.52
CA ARG A 191 18.03 -8.15 -3.14
C ARG A 191 18.63 -6.79 -3.55
N SER A 192 17.81 -5.89 -4.11
CA SER A 192 18.25 -4.57 -4.55
C SER A 192 18.74 -3.68 -3.39
N VAL A 193 18.17 -3.84 -2.20
CA VAL A 193 18.64 -3.15 -0.99
C VAL A 193 20.04 -3.67 -0.61
N TRP A 194 20.24 -4.99 -0.63
CA TRP A 194 21.53 -5.61 -0.33
C TRP A 194 22.60 -5.32 -1.39
N ASP A 195 22.22 -5.08 -2.65
CA ASP A 195 23.14 -4.60 -3.69
C ASP A 195 23.75 -3.23 -3.36
N ARG A 196 23.01 -2.38 -2.63
CA ARG A 196 23.49 -1.06 -2.21
C ARG A 196 24.39 -1.12 -0.98
N VAL A 197 24.36 -2.21 -0.20
CA VAL A 197 25.27 -2.41 0.94
C VAL A 197 26.69 -2.58 0.40
N ASP A 198 27.68 -2.07 1.15
CA ASP A 198 29.11 -2.15 0.78
C ASP A 198 29.48 -3.56 0.33
N ALA A 199 29.99 -3.68 -0.90
CA ALA A 199 30.40 -4.93 -1.50
C ALA A 199 31.53 -5.65 -0.73
N ARG A 200 32.25 -4.93 0.14
CA ARG A 200 33.28 -5.50 1.01
C ARG A 200 32.72 -6.14 2.28
N SER A 201 31.43 -5.97 2.57
CA SER A 201 30.78 -6.64 3.70
C SER A 201 30.89 -8.16 3.54
N ALA A 202 31.43 -8.83 4.56
CA ALA A 202 31.58 -10.28 4.56
C ALA A 202 30.21 -11.00 4.51
N VAL A 203 29.17 -10.39 5.09
CA VAL A 203 27.81 -10.94 5.14
C VAL A 203 27.24 -11.16 3.73
N ARG A 204 27.57 -10.27 2.78
CA ARG A 204 27.07 -10.35 1.40
C ARG A 204 27.43 -11.67 0.70
N SER A 205 28.62 -12.21 0.98
CA SER A 205 29.05 -13.50 0.42
C SER A 205 28.13 -14.66 0.79
N THR A 206 27.45 -14.56 1.93
CA THR A 206 26.49 -15.55 2.42
C THR A 206 25.06 -15.23 1.98
N LEU A 207 24.65 -13.96 2.02
CA LEU A 207 23.26 -13.56 1.71
C LEU A 207 22.94 -13.54 0.22
N ASP A 208 23.83 -13.04 -0.64
CA ASP A 208 23.57 -12.86 -2.07
C ASP A 208 23.09 -14.17 -2.74
N PRO A 209 23.77 -15.34 -2.59
CA PRO A 209 23.30 -16.58 -3.20
C PRO A 209 21.97 -17.08 -2.63
N VAL A 210 21.70 -16.82 -1.35
CA VAL A 210 20.46 -17.24 -0.69
C VAL A 210 19.28 -16.40 -1.16
N LEU A 211 19.44 -15.09 -1.29
CA LEU A 211 18.41 -14.20 -1.82
C LEU A 211 18.13 -14.49 -3.29
N ASP A 212 19.15 -14.84 -4.07
CA ASP A 212 18.95 -15.26 -5.47
C ASP A 212 18.21 -16.60 -5.57
N ALA A 213 18.50 -17.58 -4.70
CA ALA A 213 17.74 -18.82 -4.63
C ALA A 213 16.29 -18.62 -4.16
N ALA A 214 16.07 -17.73 -3.18
CA ALA A 214 14.76 -17.40 -2.65
C ALA A 214 13.84 -16.73 -3.67
N ARG A 215 14.39 -16.07 -4.70
CA ARG A 215 13.62 -15.38 -5.74
C ARG A 215 12.60 -16.32 -6.42
N ASP A 216 13.05 -17.52 -6.77
CA ASP A 216 12.24 -18.55 -7.42
C ASP A 216 11.92 -19.73 -6.48
N GLY A 217 12.27 -19.60 -5.19
CA GLY A 217 12.08 -20.60 -4.15
C GLY A 217 10.66 -20.63 -3.57
N ASP A 218 10.41 -21.63 -2.73
CA ASP A 218 9.16 -21.80 -1.99
C ASP A 218 9.15 -20.98 -0.67
N ALA A 219 8.06 -21.10 0.09
CA ALA A 219 7.93 -20.37 1.36
C ALA A 219 9.04 -20.71 2.37
N ARG A 220 9.56 -21.94 2.34
CA ARG A 220 10.63 -22.37 3.24
C ARG A 220 11.96 -21.76 2.81
N THR A 221 12.29 -21.78 1.50
CA THR A 221 13.49 -21.10 0.99
C THR A 221 13.50 -19.62 1.36
N ILE A 222 12.36 -18.93 1.27
CA ILE A 222 12.27 -17.51 1.66
C ILE A 222 12.40 -17.34 3.18
N SER A 223 11.83 -18.26 3.98
CA SER A 223 11.95 -18.20 5.45
C SER A 223 13.40 -18.44 5.91
N ASP A 224 14.09 -19.40 5.31
CA ASP A 224 15.51 -19.65 5.58
C ASP A 224 16.38 -18.42 5.20
N ALA A 225 16.03 -17.73 4.10
CA ALA A 225 16.66 -16.47 3.71
C ALA A 225 16.37 -15.33 4.70
N LEU A 226 15.13 -15.23 5.19
CA LEU A 226 14.73 -14.27 6.21
C LEU A 226 15.52 -14.48 7.50
N ASP A 227 15.67 -15.71 7.96
CA ASP A 227 16.43 -16.02 9.19
C ASP A 227 17.90 -15.58 9.07
N LEU A 228 18.51 -15.77 7.91
CA LEU A 228 19.87 -15.30 7.64
C LEU A 228 19.96 -13.77 7.58
N VAL A 229 18.97 -13.10 6.98
CA VAL A 229 18.89 -11.63 6.97
C VAL A 229 18.73 -11.08 8.39
N VAL A 230 17.87 -11.67 9.21
CA VAL A 230 17.70 -11.26 10.62
C VAL A 230 18.99 -11.50 11.43
N GLY A 231 19.71 -12.58 11.13
CA GLY A 231 21.00 -12.91 11.75
C GLY A 231 22.19 -12.06 11.28
N ALA A 232 22.07 -11.35 10.15
CA ALA A 232 23.15 -10.58 9.57
C ALA A 232 23.62 -9.41 10.44
N ALA A 233 22.67 -8.64 10.98
CA ALA A 233 22.94 -7.47 11.82
C ALA A 233 21.69 -7.08 12.64
N PRO A 234 21.86 -6.43 13.81
CA PRO A 234 20.72 -5.88 14.53
C PRO A 234 20.04 -4.77 13.69
N PRO A 235 18.69 -4.74 13.62
CA PRO A 235 17.97 -3.74 12.84
C PRO A 235 18.27 -2.33 13.35
N ARG A 236 18.48 -1.40 12.40
CA ARG A 236 18.75 0.02 12.68
C ARG A 236 17.68 0.90 12.04
N PRO A 237 17.25 1.97 12.72
CA PRO A 237 16.22 2.85 12.19
C PRO A 237 16.76 3.61 10.97
N VAL A 238 15.90 3.83 9.97
CA VAL A 238 16.25 4.63 8.80
C VAL A 238 16.38 6.10 9.22
N ARG A 239 17.45 6.75 8.76
CA ARG A 239 17.71 8.16 8.99
C ARG A 239 17.90 8.82 7.62
N TRP A 240 16.94 9.65 7.23
CA TRP A 240 16.96 10.35 5.94
C TRP A 240 17.94 11.52 5.89
N SER A 241 18.30 12.05 7.05
CA SER A 241 19.36 13.04 7.19
C SER A 241 20.70 12.37 6.92
N ARG A 242 21.34 12.71 5.79
CA ARG A 242 22.76 12.41 5.62
C ARG A 242 23.51 13.15 6.73
N PRO A 243 24.35 12.48 7.53
CA PRO A 243 25.34 13.20 8.33
C PRO A 243 26.10 14.09 7.34
N GLY A 244 26.06 15.40 7.53
CA GLY A 244 26.87 16.30 6.73
C GLY A 244 28.31 15.82 6.78
N LEU A 245 29.02 15.91 5.66
CA LEU A 245 30.48 15.74 5.64
C LEU A 245 31.08 16.90 6.47
N ALA A 246 31.01 16.79 7.78
CA ALA A 246 31.81 17.59 8.69
C ALA A 246 33.23 17.02 8.57
N PHE A 247 33.99 17.58 7.64
CA PHE A 247 35.44 17.47 7.69
C PHE A 247 35.90 18.03 9.05
N PRO A 248 36.85 17.40 9.76
CA PRO A 248 37.23 17.84 11.11
C PRO A 248 37.97 19.17 11.21
N ASP A 249 38.07 19.96 10.13
CA ASP A 249 38.96 21.14 10.05
C ASP A 249 38.25 22.49 9.83
N GLU A 250 36.92 22.57 9.93
CA GLU A 250 36.27 23.88 10.01
C GLU A 250 36.12 24.32 11.46
N GLU A 251 37.22 24.85 11.98
CA GLU A 251 37.28 25.77 13.11
C GLU A 251 36.20 26.84 12.93
N HIS A 252 35.12 26.73 13.70
CA HIS A 252 34.02 27.70 13.69
C HIS A 252 34.53 29.01 14.28
N VAL A 253 35.06 29.88 13.41
CA VAL A 253 35.22 31.31 13.69
C VAL A 253 33.83 31.86 13.97
N GLY A 254 33.65 32.32 15.20
CA GLY A 254 32.36 32.68 15.76
C GLY A 254 31.60 33.72 14.94
N VAL A 255 30.28 33.49 14.85
CA VAL A 255 29.32 34.55 14.61
C VAL A 255 28.24 34.45 15.67
N GLY A 256 28.28 35.42 16.59
CA GLY A 256 27.13 36.00 17.29
C GLY A 256 26.11 35.06 17.92
N ARG A 257 26.31 34.74 19.20
CA ARG A 257 25.24 34.36 20.13
C ARG A 257 24.27 35.55 20.27
N LEU A 258 23.07 35.45 19.71
CA LEU A 258 21.93 36.26 20.18
C LEU A 258 21.24 35.49 21.33
N PRO A 259 20.94 36.15 22.47
CA PRO A 259 20.09 35.56 23.49
C PRO A 259 18.64 35.62 23.02
N ASP A 260 18.02 34.48 22.78
CA ASP A 260 16.56 34.39 22.59
C ASP A 260 15.95 33.86 23.90
N ASP A 261 15.74 34.79 24.83
CA ASP A 261 14.91 34.58 26.01
C ASP A 261 13.44 34.55 25.55
N THR A 262 12.89 33.35 25.26
CA THR A 262 11.42 33.16 25.19
C THR A 262 10.93 31.72 25.33
N THR A 263 11.70 30.79 25.91
CA THR A 263 11.26 29.37 26.01
C THR A 263 11.00 28.82 27.42
N ASP A 264 11.10 29.63 28.48
CA ASP A 264 11.00 29.11 29.86
C ASP A 264 9.58 28.82 30.39
N ALA A 265 8.51 29.14 29.64
CA ALA A 265 7.14 28.89 30.10
C ALA A 265 6.48 27.60 29.55
N ILE A 266 7.02 27.02 28.46
CA ILE A 266 6.38 25.88 27.76
C ILE A 266 6.95 24.53 28.23
N ASP A 267 8.18 24.54 28.74
CA ASP A 267 8.89 23.35 29.17
C ASP A 267 8.24 22.57 30.35
N PRO A 268 7.59 23.22 31.36
CA PRO A 268 6.90 22.46 32.40
C PRO A 268 5.59 21.83 31.89
N VAL A 269 4.86 22.49 30.99
CA VAL A 269 3.59 21.98 30.44
C VAL A 269 3.86 20.80 29.50
N ALA A 270 4.89 20.90 28.66
CA ALA A 270 5.31 19.80 27.79
C ALA A 270 5.76 18.57 28.59
N ARG A 271 6.45 18.78 29.72
CA ARG A 271 6.81 17.69 30.65
C ARG A 271 5.59 17.06 31.30
N VAL A 272 4.61 17.85 31.75
CA VAL A 272 3.36 17.33 32.35
C VAL A 272 2.53 16.54 31.35
N VAL A 273 2.43 17.01 30.10
CA VAL A 273 1.70 16.29 29.03
C VAL A 273 2.42 14.99 28.67
N ARG A 274 3.75 15.02 28.55
CA ARG A 274 4.54 13.80 28.30
C ARG A 274 4.42 12.81 29.44
N ASP A 275 4.44 13.27 30.69
CA ASP A 275 4.31 12.42 31.87
C ASP A 275 2.90 11.81 32.01
N LEU A 276 1.87 12.54 31.60
CA LEU A 276 0.48 12.08 31.58
C LEU A 276 0.26 11.00 30.50
N VAL A 277 0.93 11.14 29.35
CA VAL A 277 0.88 10.19 28.24
C VAL A 277 1.67 8.92 28.55
N GLU A 278 2.86 9.06 29.13
CA GLU A 278 3.73 7.92 29.43
C GLU A 278 3.31 7.16 30.68
N ARG A 279 2.78 7.84 31.72
CA ARG A 279 2.47 7.20 33.01
C ARG A 279 0.98 7.04 33.32
N GLY A 280 0.08 7.55 32.48
CA GLY A 280 -1.38 7.46 32.66
C GLY A 280 -1.96 8.44 33.67
N ILE A 281 -3.27 8.62 33.64
CA ILE A 281 -4.00 9.58 34.48
C ILE A 281 -4.15 9.00 35.90
N PRO A 282 -3.70 9.70 36.96
CA PRO A 282 -3.86 9.23 38.33
C PRO A 282 -5.33 9.32 38.78
N LEU A 283 -5.92 8.20 39.19
CA LEU A 283 -7.23 8.14 39.85
C LEU A 283 -7.01 7.66 41.29
N GLY A 284 -6.82 8.61 42.20
CA GLY A 284 -6.53 8.33 43.62
C GLY A 284 -5.05 8.02 43.90
N ARG A 285 -4.74 7.75 45.18
CA ARG A 285 -3.35 7.60 45.65
C ARG A 285 -2.62 6.34 45.17
N GLU A 286 -3.32 5.33 44.62
CA GLU A 286 -2.67 4.05 44.28
C GLU A 286 -3.09 3.41 42.94
N ARG A 287 -3.90 4.07 42.09
CA ARG A 287 -4.25 3.51 40.77
C ARG A 287 -4.04 4.49 39.63
N ARG A 288 -3.33 4.01 38.60
CA ARG A 288 -3.10 4.73 37.34
C ARG A 288 -3.86 4.03 36.23
N VAL A 289 -4.69 4.77 35.50
CA VAL A 289 -5.44 4.22 34.36
C VAL A 289 -4.70 4.60 33.07
N PRO A 290 -4.38 3.62 32.19
CA PRO A 290 -3.73 3.91 30.92
C PRO A 290 -4.65 4.77 30.04
N VAL A 291 -4.11 5.84 29.45
CA VAL A 291 -4.84 6.88 28.70
C VAL A 291 -5.79 6.32 27.64
N ARG A 292 -5.44 5.19 27.01
CA ARG A 292 -6.28 4.47 26.04
C ARG A 292 -7.67 4.09 26.59
N HIS A 293 -7.79 3.74 27.87
CA HIS A 293 -9.07 3.36 28.46
C HIS A 293 -9.94 4.57 28.78
N VAL A 294 -9.33 5.70 29.13
CA VAL A 294 -10.05 6.95 29.34
C VAL A 294 -10.62 7.44 28.02
N LEU A 295 -9.81 7.45 26.96
CA LEU A 295 -10.22 7.90 25.63
C LEU A 295 -11.36 7.03 25.05
N VAL A 296 -11.25 5.71 25.17
CA VAL A 296 -12.33 4.77 24.78
C VAL A 296 -13.59 5.01 25.63
N GLY A 297 -13.44 5.21 26.93
CA GLY A 297 -14.56 5.52 27.83
C GLY A 297 -15.29 6.81 27.45
N THR A 298 -14.56 7.89 27.13
CA THR A 298 -15.16 9.17 26.73
C THR A 298 -15.88 9.07 25.38
N VAL A 299 -15.31 8.33 24.42
CA VAL A 299 -15.93 8.13 23.10
C VAL A 299 -17.20 7.28 23.23
N VAL A 300 -17.17 6.21 24.03
CA VAL A 300 -18.33 5.35 24.26
C VAL A 300 -19.43 6.13 25.00
N ALA A 301 -19.09 6.85 26.07
CA ALA A 301 -20.06 7.66 26.81
C ALA A 301 -20.64 8.78 25.93
N GLY A 302 -19.80 9.46 25.14
CA GLY A 302 -20.22 10.50 24.19
C GLY A 302 -21.16 9.95 23.12
N GLY A 303 -20.84 8.78 22.55
CA GLY A 303 -21.69 8.07 21.59
C GLY A 303 -23.03 7.62 22.19
N LEU A 304 -23.04 7.23 23.46
CA LEU A 304 -24.25 6.83 24.18
C LEU A 304 -25.17 8.03 24.48
N VAL A 305 -24.59 9.19 24.79
CA VAL A 305 -25.32 10.44 25.01
C VAL A 305 -25.93 10.97 23.71
N THR A 306 -25.19 10.94 22.59
CA THR A 306 -25.74 11.33 21.28
C THR A 306 -26.80 10.34 20.77
N ALA A 307 -26.64 9.05 21.04
CA ALA A 307 -27.70 8.07 20.75
C ALA A 307 -28.97 8.32 21.59
N ALA A 308 -28.81 8.70 22.86
CA ALA A 308 -29.93 8.97 23.76
C ALA A 308 -30.66 10.30 23.44
N THR A 309 -29.94 11.33 22.94
CA THR A 309 -30.54 12.62 22.56
C THR A 309 -31.06 12.65 21.12
N GLY A 310 -30.61 11.75 20.26
CA GLY A 310 -31.11 11.58 18.89
C GLY A 310 -32.38 10.73 18.76
N LEU A 311 -32.89 10.18 19.86
CA LEU A 311 -34.13 9.38 19.93
C LEU A 311 -35.36 10.18 20.39
N ARG A 312 -35.32 11.53 20.31
CA ARG A 312 -36.46 12.41 20.61
C ARG A 312 -37.04 13.06 19.37
#